data_AF-A0A257RT24-F1
#
_entry.id   AF-A0A257RT24-F1
#
_cell.length_a   1.000
_cell.length_b   1.000
_cell.length_c   1.000
_cell.angle_alpha   90.00
_cell.angle_beta   90.00
_cell.angle_gamma   90.00
#
_symmetry.space_group_name_H-M   'P 1'
#
loop_
_entity.id
_entity.type
_entity.pdbx_description
1 polymer ?
#
loop_
_entity_poly.entity_id
_entity_poly.type
_entity_poly.pdbx_seq_one_letter_code
_entity_poly.pdbx_strand_id
1 'polypeptide(L)'
;KEVHAESRGTYGSRRVHAELTKGRDVWVSERLVAVLMHKAGIAGLPGPAKVKRTKGIPTADDLVQRKFARSAIDELWVTDITEHPCPRTGKRVAPRTGERVGRHQPISPG
;
A
#
# COMPACT_ATOMS: atom_id res chain seq x y z
N LYS A 1 -9.05 -4.25 -19.66
CA LYS A 1 -10.41 -4.28 -19.07
C LYS A 1 -10.55 -5.40 -18.03
N GLU A 2 -10.02 -6.59 -18.32
CA GLU A 2 -10.07 -7.77 -17.44
C GLU A 2 -9.63 -7.50 -15.99
N VAL A 3 -8.42 -6.98 -15.76
CA VAL A 3 -7.92 -6.59 -14.41
C VAL A 3 -8.91 -5.70 -13.63
N HIS A 4 -9.57 -4.77 -14.33
CA HIS A 4 -10.54 -3.88 -13.68
C HIS A 4 -11.83 -4.63 -13.31
N ALA A 5 -12.31 -5.53 -14.17
CA ALA A 5 -13.47 -6.37 -13.91
C ALA A 5 -13.22 -7.35 -12.76
N GLU A 6 -12.05 -8.00 -12.71
CA GLU A 6 -11.62 -8.85 -11.59
C GLU A 6 -11.58 -8.08 -10.27
N SER A 7 -11.17 -6.81 -10.30
CA SER A 7 -11.19 -5.91 -9.13
C SER A 7 -12.60 -5.43 -8.73
N ARG A 8 -13.67 -5.92 -9.40
CA ARG A 8 -15.05 -5.45 -9.24
C ARG A 8 -15.22 -3.94 -9.42
N GLY A 9 -14.44 -3.35 -10.32
CA GLY A 9 -14.45 -1.92 -10.57
C GLY A 9 -13.69 -1.06 -9.55
N THR A 10 -13.00 -1.67 -8.59
CA THR A 10 -12.31 -0.94 -7.52
C THR A 10 -11.04 -0.26 -8.02
N TYR A 11 -10.34 -0.86 -8.99
CA TYR A 11 -9.02 -0.39 -9.39
C TYR A 11 -9.09 0.72 -10.45
N GLY A 12 -8.44 1.85 -10.15
CA GLY A 12 -8.12 2.89 -11.11
C GLY A 12 -6.80 2.62 -11.84
N SER A 13 -6.41 3.52 -12.75
CA SER A 13 -5.24 3.39 -13.64
C SER A 13 -3.95 2.97 -12.93
N ARG A 14 -3.65 3.55 -11.76
CA ARG A 14 -2.46 3.21 -10.97
C ARG A 14 -2.43 1.76 -10.50
N ARG A 15 -3.57 1.26 -9.99
CA ARG A 15 -3.69 -0.11 -9.48
C ARG A 15 -3.72 -1.12 -10.63
N VAL A 16 -4.43 -0.78 -11.71
CA VAL A 16 -4.43 -1.60 -12.94
C VAL A 16 -3.01 -1.71 -13.52
N HIS A 17 -2.27 -0.62 -13.59
CA HIS A 17 -0.87 -0.63 -14.05
C HIS A 17 0.02 -1.50 -13.14
N ALA A 18 -0.11 -1.36 -11.81
CA ALA A 18 0.64 -2.19 -10.88
C ALA A 18 0.34 -3.69 -11.05
N GLU A 19 -0.92 -4.06 -11.25
CA GLU A 19 -1.32 -5.45 -11.48
C GLU A 19 -0.77 -5.99 -12.81
N LEU A 20 -0.83 -5.19 -13.87
CA LEU A 20 -0.29 -5.56 -15.18
C LEU A 20 1.22 -5.80 -15.10
N THR A 21 1.98 -4.89 -14.50
CA THR A 21 3.45 -4.99 -14.48
C THR A 21 3.97 -5.93 -13.41
N LYS A 22 3.40 -5.96 -12.21
CA LYS A 22 3.90 -6.78 -11.09
C LYS A 22 3.19 -8.11 -10.94
N GLY A 23 1.89 -8.15 -11.21
CA GLY A 23 1.09 -9.38 -11.08
C GLY A 23 1.16 -10.25 -12.32
N ARG A 24 1.20 -9.64 -13.51
CA ARG A 24 1.11 -10.33 -14.81
C ARG A 24 2.34 -10.19 -15.71
N ASP A 25 3.39 -9.51 -15.25
CA ASP A 25 4.65 -9.26 -15.99
C ASP A 25 4.47 -8.60 -17.37
N VAL A 26 3.42 -7.78 -17.52
CA VAL A 26 3.12 -7.03 -18.73
C VAL A 26 3.76 -5.64 -18.65
N TRP A 27 4.68 -5.36 -19.57
CA TRP A 27 5.37 -4.08 -19.68
C TRP A 27 4.50 -3.05 -20.40
N VAL A 28 3.89 -2.15 -19.64
CA VAL A 28 3.07 -1.04 -20.14
C VAL A 28 3.39 0.23 -19.36
N SER A 29 3.24 1.40 -19.99
CA SER A 29 3.41 2.68 -19.30
C SER A 29 2.15 3.06 -18.52
N GLU A 30 2.32 3.71 -17.36
CA GLU A 30 1.20 4.21 -16.55
C GLU A 30 0.30 5.15 -17.35
N ARG A 31 0.90 6.02 -18.18
CA ARG A 31 0.16 6.96 -19.03
C ARG A 31 -0.69 6.25 -20.08
N LEU A 32 -0.19 5.16 -20.68
CA LEU A 32 -0.95 4.36 -21.64
C LEU A 32 -2.18 3.73 -20.98
N VAL A 33 -2.00 3.13 -19.80
CA VAL A 33 -3.10 2.54 -19.02
C VAL A 33 -4.16 3.60 -18.71
N ALA A 34 -3.75 4.79 -18.26
CA ALA A 34 -4.68 5.89 -17.97
C ALA A 34 -5.47 6.34 -19.22
N VAL A 35 -4.81 6.51 -20.36
CA VAL A 35 -5.48 6.90 -21.62
C VAL A 35 -6.45 5.82 -22.08
N LEU A 36 -6.06 4.55 -22.04
CA LEU A 36 -6.92 3.44 -22.44
C LEU A 36 -8.13 3.29 -21.51
N MET A 37 -7.95 3.45 -20.20
CA MET A 37 -9.06 3.45 -19.25
C MET A 37 -10.02 4.62 -19.49
N HIS A 38 -9.48 5.82 -19.76
CA HIS A 38 -10.30 6.99 -20.10
C HIS A 38 -11.11 6.78 -21.39
N LYS A 39 -10.46 6.34 -22.48
CA LYS A 39 -11.13 6.04 -23.75
C LYS A 39 -12.19 4.93 -23.61
N ALA A 40 -11.97 4.00 -22.68
CA ALA A 40 -12.90 2.92 -22.40
C ALA A 40 -14.06 3.31 -21.46
N GLY A 41 -14.08 4.53 -20.91
CA GLY A 41 -15.08 4.96 -19.93
C GLY A 41 -14.95 4.24 -18.57
N ILE A 42 -13.76 3.75 -18.25
CA ILE A 42 -13.52 2.94 -17.06
C ILE A 42 -12.77 3.77 -16.02
N ALA A 43 -13.33 3.88 -14.82
CA ALA A 43 -12.72 4.54 -13.68
C ALA A 43 -12.74 3.63 -12.46
N GLY A 44 -11.71 3.72 -11.62
CA GLY A 44 -11.73 3.05 -10.32
C GLY A 44 -12.56 3.80 -9.30
N LEU A 45 -12.88 3.14 -8.19
CA LEU A 45 -13.53 3.80 -7.06
C LEU A 45 -12.69 4.98 -6.54
N PRO A 46 -13.32 6.10 -6.17
CA PRO A 46 -12.61 7.21 -5.56
C PRO A 46 -11.91 6.73 -4.29
N GLY A 47 -10.65 7.17 -4.11
CA GLY A 47 -9.95 6.93 -2.85
C GLY A 47 -10.68 7.59 -1.68
N PRO A 48 -10.46 7.13 -0.44
CA PRO A 48 -11.03 7.79 0.73
C PRO A 48 -10.66 9.28 0.70
N ALA A 49 -11.65 10.13 0.98
CA ALA A 49 -11.43 11.57 1.06
C ALA A 49 -10.28 11.83 2.03
N LYS A 50 -9.29 12.61 1.59
CA LYS A 50 -8.20 13.05 2.48
C LYS A 50 -8.80 14.03 3.49
N VAL A 51 -9.22 13.51 4.64
CA VAL A 51 -9.65 14.34 5.77
C VAL A 51 -8.40 15.03 6.31
N LYS A 52 -8.39 16.37 6.31
CA LYS A 52 -7.35 17.12 7.00
C LYS A 52 -7.57 16.94 8.50
N ARG A 53 -6.54 16.51 9.24
CA ARG A 53 -6.60 16.51 10.70
C ARG A 53 -6.72 17.96 11.18
N THR A 54 -7.84 18.29 11.82
CA THR A 54 -7.99 19.59 12.48
C THR A 54 -7.04 19.64 13.66
N LYS A 55 -6.14 20.64 13.67
CA LYS A 55 -5.19 20.83 14.78
C LYS A 55 -5.93 21.44 15.97
N GLY A 56 -5.56 21.03 17.18
CA GLY A 56 -6.10 21.58 18.42
C GLY A 56 -7.42 20.97 18.90
N ILE A 57 -7.98 19.98 18.19
CA ILE A 57 -9.15 19.24 18.64
C ILE A 57 -8.69 17.86 19.14
N PRO A 58 -9.07 17.45 20.37
CA PRO A 58 -8.85 16.10 20.86
C PRO A 58 -9.37 15.06 19.86
N THR A 59 -8.61 14.00 19.63
CA THR A 59 -9.05 12.91 18.73
C THR A 59 -10.20 12.10 19.34
N ALA A 60 -10.31 12.11 20.67
CA ALA A 60 -11.37 11.50 21.44
C ALA A 60 -11.68 12.37 22.66
N ASP A 61 -12.86 12.18 23.22
CA ASP A 61 -13.27 12.86 24.45
C ASP A 61 -12.44 12.41 25.65
N ASP A 62 -12.07 13.36 26.50
CA ASP A 62 -11.40 13.07 27.78
C ASP A 62 -12.45 12.64 28.81
N LEU A 63 -12.79 11.34 28.78
CA LEU A 63 -13.84 10.76 29.63
C LEU A 63 -13.57 10.91 31.12
N VAL A 64 -12.31 11.11 31.52
CA VAL A 64 -11.91 11.21 32.94
C VAL A 64 -11.60 12.63 33.36
N GLN A 65 -11.63 13.61 32.45
CA GLN A 65 -11.34 15.02 32.73
C GLN A 65 -10.03 15.20 33.54
N ARG A 66 -8.99 14.44 33.19
CA ARG A 66 -7.69 14.40 33.89
C ARG A 66 -7.78 14.02 35.39
N LYS A 67 -8.87 13.41 35.86
CA LYS A 67 -9.03 12.89 37.24
C LYS A 67 -8.66 11.41 37.29
N PHE A 68 -7.48 11.12 37.84
CA PHE A 68 -6.94 9.75 37.91
C PHE A 68 -7.13 9.07 39.28
N ALA A 69 -7.62 9.80 40.29
CA ALA A 69 -7.92 9.24 41.60
C ALA A 69 -9.18 8.36 41.55
N ARG A 70 -9.14 7.20 42.22
CA ARG A 70 -10.26 6.24 42.30
C ARG A 70 -10.41 5.66 43.69
N SER A 71 -11.62 5.26 44.06
CA SER A 71 -11.97 4.82 45.42
C SER A 71 -12.02 3.30 45.55
N ALA A 72 -12.22 2.57 44.44
CA ALA A 72 -12.23 1.11 44.41
C ALA A 72 -11.33 0.54 43.30
N ILE A 73 -11.15 -0.78 43.33
CA ILE A 73 -10.53 -1.52 42.23
C ILE A 73 -11.48 -1.55 41.03
N ASP A 74 -10.93 -1.74 39.83
CA ASP A 74 -11.68 -1.86 38.56
C ASP A 74 -12.47 -0.61 38.07
N GLU A 75 -12.31 0.56 38.72
CA GLU A 75 -13.00 1.80 38.32
C GLU A 75 -12.30 2.58 37.19
N LEU A 76 -10.96 2.49 37.10
CA LEU A 76 -10.18 3.21 36.11
C LEU A 76 -8.89 2.46 35.79
N TRP A 77 -8.65 2.17 34.52
CA TRP A 77 -7.41 1.54 34.06
C TRP A 77 -6.57 2.59 33.31
N VAL A 78 -5.37 2.88 33.83
CA VAL A 78 -4.42 3.82 33.23
C VAL A 78 -3.11 3.10 33.02
N THR A 79 -2.57 3.18 31.80
CA THR A 79 -1.26 2.64 31.45
C THR A 79 -0.56 3.63 30.54
N ASP A 80 0.73 3.86 30.74
CA ASP A 80 1.57 4.56 29.77
C ASP A 80 2.23 3.57 28.80
N ILE A 81 2.63 4.08 27.64
CA ILE A 81 3.47 3.36 26.69
C ILE A 81 4.81 4.08 26.67
N THR A 82 5.83 3.41 27.21
CA THR A 82 7.20 3.90 27.16
C THR A 82 7.89 3.32 25.91
N GLU A 83 8.43 4.21 25.06
CA GLU A 83 9.25 3.79 23.93
C GLU A 83 10.57 3.19 24.43
N HIS A 84 10.88 1.99 23.96
CA HIS A 84 12.14 1.33 24.23
C HIS A 84 13.02 1.44 22.97
N PRO A 85 14.18 2.13 23.02
CA PRO A 85 15.04 2.27 21.87
C PRO A 85 15.51 0.91 21.37
N CYS A 86 15.17 0.57 20.13
CA CYS A 86 15.72 -0.60 19.47
C CYS A 86 16.93 -0.15 18.63
N PRO A 87 18.13 -0.74 18.84
CA PRO A 87 19.29 -0.46 18.00
C PRO A 87 18.95 -0.68 16.52
N ARG A 88 19.41 0.23 15.67
CA ARG A 88 19.07 0.24 14.25
C ARG A 88 19.77 -0.92 13.52
N THR A 89 19.20 -2.13 13.55
CA THR A 89 19.62 -3.21 12.65
C THR A 89 19.07 -2.89 11.26
N GLY A 90 19.94 -2.35 10.39
CA GLY A 90 19.59 -2.10 9.00
C GLY A 90 19.04 -3.37 8.34
N LYS A 91 17.88 -3.25 7.68
CA LYS A 91 17.33 -4.32 6.84
C LYS A 91 18.43 -4.74 5.85
N ARG A 92 18.99 -5.95 6.01
CA ARG A 92 19.84 -6.57 5.00
C ARG A 92 18.96 -6.84 3.78
N VAL A 93 19.14 -6.03 2.72
CA VAL A 93 18.56 -6.31 1.42
C VAL A 93 19.42 -7.40 0.78
N ALA A 94 18.82 -8.55 0.49
CA ALA A 94 19.49 -9.62 -0.23
C ALA A 94 19.84 -9.16 -1.66
N PRO A 95 21.02 -9.51 -2.19
CA PRO A 95 21.35 -9.20 -3.58
C PRO A 95 20.40 -9.94 -4.52
N ARG A 96 19.90 -9.24 -5.55
CA ARG A 96 19.10 -9.84 -6.63
C ARG A 96 20.03 -10.65 -7.53
N THR A 97 19.96 -11.98 -7.46
CA THR A 97 20.62 -12.86 -8.43
C THR A 97 19.67 -13.10 -9.60
N GLY A 98 20.06 -12.67 -10.80
CA GLY A 98 19.23 -12.84 -11.99
C GLY A 98 19.89 -12.41 -13.29
N GLU A 99 21.15 -12.79 -13.55
CA GLU A 99 21.70 -12.79 -14.90
C GLU A 99 21.78 -14.24 -15.40
N ARG A 100 20.82 -14.62 -16.25
CA ARG A 100 20.92 -15.83 -17.09
C ARG A 100 21.31 -15.37 -18.50
N VAL A 101 22.59 -15.53 -18.83
CA VAL A 101 23.09 -15.38 -20.19
C VAL A 101 22.56 -16.55 -21.03
N GLY A 102 21.77 -16.24 -22.06
CA GLY A 102 21.22 -17.21 -23.00
C GLY A 102 22.31 -17.87 -23.83
N ARG A 103 22.29 -19.21 -23.91
CA ARG A 103 23.09 -19.99 -24.86
C ARG A 103 22.40 -19.99 -26.23
N HIS A 104 23.02 -19.36 -27.22
CA HIS A 104 22.73 -19.60 -28.63
C HIS A 104 23.36 -20.94 -29.03
N GLN A 105 22.55 -21.89 -29.52
CA GLN A 105 23.08 -23.03 -30.27
C GLN A 105 23.25 -22.63 -31.74
N PRO A 106 24.38 -22.90 -32.39
CA PRO A 106 24.51 -22.73 -33.83
C PRO A 106 23.84 -23.90 -34.55
N ILE A 107 22.99 -23.55 -35.52
CA ILE A 107 22.45 -24.46 -36.54
C ILE A 107 23.55 -24.81 -37.54
N SER A 108 23.77 -26.12 -37.74
CA SER A 108 24.67 -26.65 -38.78
C SER A 108 24.00 -26.56 -40.16
N PRO A 109 24.68 -26.09 -41.21
CA PRO A 109 24.20 -26.24 -42.58
C PRO A 109 24.65 -27.59 -43.16
N GLY A 110 23.75 -28.23 -43.91
CA GLY A 110 24.06 -29.29 -44.88
C GLY A 110 24.12 -28.73 -46.29
#